data_AF-A0A523Q7U9-F1
#
_entry.id   AF-A0A523Q7U9-F1
#
_cell.length_a   1.000
_cell.length_b   1.000
_cell.length_c   1.000
_cell.angle_alpha   90.00
_cell.angle_beta   90.00
_cell.angle_gamma   90.00
#
_symmetry.space_group_name_H-M   'P 1'
#
loop_
_entity.id
_entity.type
_entity.pdbx_description
1 polymer ?
#
loop_
_entity_poly.entity_id
_entity_poly.type
_entity_poly.pdbx_seq_one_letter_code
_entity_poly.pdbx_strand_id
1 'polypeptide(L)'
;MGGHVTRAGGGQSYHQYGLAADCAFLRNGKVVISEADPWAAKGYELYGQMAQSVGMVWGGSWRSIKDLGHVELRRPGVIKPG
;
A
#
# COMPACT_ATOMS: atom_id res chain seq x y z
N MET A 1 9.11 -19.40 9.80
CA MET A 1 9.73 -18.06 9.90
C MET A 1 9.20 -17.25 8.73
N GLY A 2 8.36 -16.24 9.00
CA GLY A 2 7.83 -15.38 7.94
C GLY A 2 8.95 -14.52 7.37
N GLY A 3 9.06 -14.43 6.03
CA GLY A 3 10.03 -13.57 5.38
C GLY A 3 9.85 -12.11 5.82
N HIS A 4 10.90 -11.30 5.76
CA HIS A 4 10.83 -9.87 6.04
C HIS A 4 9.74 -9.21 5.17
N VAL A 5 8.57 -8.95 5.76
CA VAL A 5 7.40 -8.34 5.07
C VAL A 5 7.56 -6.81 4.98
N THR A 6 8.39 -6.21 5.83
CA THR A 6 8.63 -4.75 5.85
C THR A 6 10.11 -4.41 6.07
N ARG A 7 10.53 -3.27 5.51
CA ARG A 7 11.84 -2.64 5.76
C ARG A 7 11.76 -1.46 6.76
N ALA A 8 10.57 -1.12 7.26
CA ALA A 8 10.38 -0.01 8.18
C ALA A 8 10.72 -0.40 9.62
N GLY A 9 11.54 0.41 10.29
CA GLY A 9 11.76 0.33 11.74
C GLY A 9 10.58 0.87 12.56
N GLY A 10 10.68 0.79 13.88
CA GLY A 10 9.68 1.38 14.79
C GLY A 10 9.50 2.89 14.55
N GLY A 11 8.26 3.36 14.38
CA GLY A 11 7.95 4.77 14.08
C GLY A 11 8.18 5.20 12.62
N GLN A 12 8.52 4.28 11.72
CA GLN A 12 8.83 4.57 10.31
C GLN A 12 7.74 4.10 9.34
N SER A 13 6.57 3.71 9.84
CA SER A 13 5.40 3.35 9.01
C SER A 13 4.16 4.12 9.43
N TYR A 14 3.41 4.64 8.46
CA TYR A 14 2.14 5.33 8.71
C TYR A 14 1.05 4.40 9.29
N HIS A 15 1.19 3.08 9.17
CA HIS A 15 0.33 2.10 9.85
C HIS A 15 0.38 2.26 11.37
N GLN A 16 1.55 2.63 11.92
CA GLN A 16 1.73 2.83 13.36
C GLN A 16 0.98 4.06 13.90
N TYR A 17 0.49 4.90 13.00
CA TYR A 17 -0.24 6.13 13.31
C TYR A 17 -1.70 6.11 12.82
N GLY A 18 -2.19 4.97 12.33
CA GLY A 18 -3.55 4.85 11.77
C GLY A 18 -3.76 5.66 10.49
N LEU A 19 -2.67 5.98 9.78
CA LEU A 19 -2.66 6.81 8.57
C LEU A 19 -2.32 6.02 7.31
N ALA A 20 -2.29 4.69 7.38
CA ALA A 20 -2.13 3.82 6.23
C ALA A 20 -3.13 2.67 6.26
N ALA A 21 -3.38 2.10 5.09
CA ALA A 21 -4.21 0.93 4.91
C ALA A 21 -3.66 0.07 3.77
N ASP A 22 -3.82 -1.24 3.91
CA ASP A 22 -3.50 -2.19 2.85
C ASP A 22 -4.80 -2.86 2.39
N CYS A 23 -4.97 -3.05 1.08
CA CYS A 23 -6.13 -3.70 0.48
C CYS A 23 -5.71 -4.85 -0.44
N ALA A 24 -6.60 -5.83 -0.56
CA ALA A 24 -6.49 -6.93 -1.50
C ALA A 24 -7.85 -7.26 -2.10
N PHE A 25 -7.85 -7.76 -3.33
CA PHE A 25 -9.08 -8.06 -4.03
C PHE A 25 -9.56 -9.48 -3.72
N LEU A 26 -10.86 -9.62 -3.48
CA LEU A 26 -11.54 -10.91 -3.38
C LEU A 26 -12.17 -11.24 -4.73
N ARG A 27 -11.88 -12.44 -5.24
CA ARG A 27 -12.51 -12.98 -6.45
C ARG A 27 -12.93 -14.42 -6.18
N ASN A 28 -14.21 -14.71 -6.39
CA ASN A 28 -14.78 -16.04 -6.17
C ASN A 28 -14.47 -16.62 -4.77
N GLY A 29 -14.56 -15.77 -3.73
CA GLY A 29 -14.30 -16.16 -2.35
C GLY A 29 -12.83 -16.36 -1.99
N LYS A 30 -11.89 -16.08 -2.90
CA LYS A 30 -10.45 -16.18 -2.67
C LYS A 30 -9.79 -14.82 -2.77
N VAL A 31 -8.85 -14.53 -1.88
CA VAL A 31 -8.02 -13.33 -1.98
C VAL A 31 -7.04 -13.51 -3.13
N VAL A 32 -6.96 -12.52 -4.01
CA VAL A 32 -6.04 -12.48 -5.15
C VAL A 32 -5.01 -11.38 -4.86
N ILE A 33 -3.82 -11.80 -4.44
CA ILE A 33 -2.66 -10.95 -4.20
C ILE A 33 -1.58 -11.35 -5.22
N SER A 34 -1.76 -10.97 -6.48
CA SER A 34 -0.78 -11.25 -7.51
C SER A 34 -0.81 -10.17 -8.58
N GLU A 35 0.29 -9.44 -8.72
CA GLU A 35 0.47 -8.45 -9.79
C GLU A 35 0.58 -9.10 -11.17
N ALA A 36 0.82 -10.42 -11.23
CA ALA A 36 0.85 -11.20 -12.46
C ALA A 36 -0.57 -11.56 -12.97
N ASP A 37 -1.60 -11.46 -12.13
CA ASP A 37 -2.99 -11.58 -12.58
C ASP A 37 -3.45 -10.22 -13.15
N PRO A 38 -3.76 -10.12 -14.46
CA PRO A 38 -4.10 -8.84 -15.07
C PRO A 38 -5.37 -8.20 -14.50
N TRP A 39 -6.30 -9.01 -14.01
CA TRP A 39 -7.52 -8.52 -13.37
C TRP A 39 -7.21 -7.90 -12.01
N ALA A 40 -6.38 -8.55 -11.20
CA ALA A 40 -5.95 -8.00 -9.92
C ALA A 40 -5.07 -6.75 -10.11
N ALA A 41 -4.14 -6.78 -11.07
CA ALA A 41 -3.31 -5.63 -11.43
C ALA A 41 -4.15 -4.41 -11.81
N LYS A 42 -5.20 -4.60 -12.62
CA LYS A 42 -6.12 -3.51 -12.97
C LYS A 42 -6.90 -3.00 -11.75
N GLY A 43 -7.32 -3.91 -10.87
CA GLY A 43 -7.94 -3.54 -9.60
C GLY A 43 -7.05 -2.62 -8.77
N TYR A 44 -5.78 -2.99 -8.60
CA TYR A 44 -4.80 -2.18 -7.86
C TYR A 44 -4.53 -0.82 -8.51
N GLU A 45 -4.46 -0.75 -9.84
CA GLU A 45 -4.32 0.52 -10.56
C GLU A 45 -5.50 1.47 -10.26
N LEU A 46 -6.74 0.97 -10.33
CA LEU A 46 -7.95 1.75 -10.05
C LEU A 46 -8.03 2.17 -8.57
N TYR A 47 -7.69 1.26 -7.66
CA TYR A 47 -7.60 1.54 -6.24
C TYR A 47 -6.59 2.67 -5.95
N GLY A 48 -5.41 2.59 -6.56
CA GLY A 48 -4.38 3.62 -6.46
C GLY A 48 -4.83 4.98 -7.00
N GLN A 49 -5.44 5.00 -8.20
CA GLN A 49 -5.99 6.21 -8.80
C GLN A 49 -7.05 6.86 -7.90
N MET A 50 -7.96 6.05 -7.33
CA MET A 50 -8.96 6.54 -6.39
C MET A 50 -8.34 7.12 -5.12
N ALA A 51 -7.39 6.40 -4.51
CA ALA A 51 -6.69 6.88 -3.31
C ALA A 51 -5.96 8.21 -3.57
N GLN A 52 -5.28 8.31 -4.71
CA GLN A 52 -4.62 9.54 -5.14
C GLN A 52 -5.61 10.69 -5.38
N SER A 53 -6.79 10.40 -5.93
CA SER A 53 -7.83 11.43 -6.18
C SER A 53 -8.34 12.08 -4.90
N VAL A 54 -8.24 11.40 -3.76
CA VAL A 54 -8.62 11.92 -2.44
C VAL A 54 -7.43 12.37 -1.60
N GLY A 55 -6.25 12.53 -2.21
CA GLY A 55 -5.06 13.10 -1.57
C GLY A 55 -4.19 12.13 -0.79
N MET A 56 -4.38 10.81 -0.95
CA MET A 56 -3.49 9.80 -0.39
C MET A 56 -2.31 9.52 -1.32
N VAL A 57 -1.24 8.95 -0.76
CA VAL A 57 -0.13 8.39 -1.54
C VAL A 57 -0.35 6.90 -1.69
N TRP A 58 -0.17 6.40 -2.92
CA TRP A 58 -0.32 4.98 -3.24
C TRP A 58 1.05 4.31 -3.43
N GLY A 59 1.24 3.15 -2.81
CA GLY A 59 2.50 2.39 -2.85
C GLY A 59 2.90 1.91 -4.25
N GLY A 60 1.95 1.72 -5.16
CA GLY A 60 2.23 1.39 -6.56
C GLY A 60 2.89 2.51 -7.36
N SER A 61 2.82 3.75 -6.85
CA SER A 61 3.51 4.91 -7.45
C SER A 61 4.95 5.09 -6.97
N TRP A 62 5.43 4.27 -6.02
CA TRP A 62 6.79 4.37 -5.51
C TRP A 62 7.83 3.98 -6.57
N ARG A 63 8.99 4.66 -6.54
CA ARG A 63 10.08 4.45 -7.50
C ARG A 63 10.81 3.11 -7.29
N SER A 64 10.79 2.59 -6.08
CA SER A 64 11.37 1.30 -5.71
C SER A 64 10.49 0.62 -4.66
N ILE A 65 10.53 -0.72 -4.61
CA ILE A 65 9.74 -1.55 -3.68
C ILE A 65 8.25 -1.21 -3.77
N LYS A 66 7.65 -1.39 -4.95
CA LYS A 66 6.23 -1.12 -5.14
C LYS A 66 5.40 -2.01 -4.22
N ASP A 67 4.40 -1.40 -3.60
CA ASP A 67 3.39 -2.09 -2.82
C ASP A 67 2.01 -1.66 -3.33
N LEU A 68 1.43 -2.47 -4.21
CA LEU A 68 0.20 -2.12 -4.89
C LEU A 68 -1.02 -2.09 -3.96
N GLY A 69 -0.98 -2.83 -2.85
CA GLY A 69 -2.07 -2.85 -1.87
C GLY A 69 -2.06 -1.67 -0.92
N HIS A 70 -0.92 -0.97 -0.82
CA HIS A 70 -0.69 0.04 0.20
C HIS A 70 -1.13 1.45 -0.19
N VAL A 71 -1.82 2.14 0.72
CA VAL A 71 -2.04 3.59 0.66
C VAL A 71 -1.74 4.23 2.00
N GLU A 72 -1.28 5.49 1.97
CA GLU A 72 -0.96 6.26 3.15
C GLU A 72 -1.36 7.73 3.01
N LEU A 73 -1.89 8.30 4.09
CA LEU A 73 -2.12 9.73 4.22
C LEU A 73 -0.87 10.38 4.83
N ARG A 74 -0.01 10.94 3.97
CA ARG A 74 1.20 11.61 4.42
C ARG A 74 0.86 12.90 5.16
N ARG A 75 1.48 13.08 6.32
CA ARG A 75 1.32 14.26 7.17
C ARG A 75 2.70 14.72 7.67
N PRO A 76 3.05 16.00 7.53
CA PRO A 76 4.30 16.52 8.08
C PRO A 76 4.42 16.22 9.58
N GLY A 77 5.61 15.82 10.02
CA GLY A 77 5.91 15.58 11.44
C GLY A 77 5.41 14.26 12.03
N VAL A 78 4.67 13.44 11.26
CA VAL A 78 4.24 12.10 11.72
C VAL A 78 5.39 11.11 11.69
N ILE A 79 6.00 10.92 10.52
CA ILE A 79 7.25 10.17 10.40
C ILE A 79 8.39 11.16 10.53
N LYS A 80 9.22 10.97 11.56
CA LYS A 80 10.45 11.74 11.71
C LYS A 80 11.45 11.27 10.65
N PRO A 81 12.07 12.17 9.87
CA PRO A 81 13.23 11.77 9.07
C PRO A 81 14.28 11.20 10.02
N GLY A 82 14.77 10.01 9.68
CA GLY A 82 15.90 9.37 10.39
C GLY A 82 17.23 10.01 10.04
#